data_AF-A0AAD6BQ60-F1
#
_entry.id   AF-A0AAD6BQ60-F1
#
_cell.length_a   1.000
_cell.length_b   1.000
_cell.length_c   1.000
_cell.angle_alpha   90.00
_cell.angle_beta   90.00
_cell.angle_gamma   90.00
#
_symmetry.space_group_name_H-M   'P 1'
#
loop_
_entity.id
_entity.type
_entity.pdbx_description
1 polymer ?
#
loop_
_entity_poly.entity_id
_entity_poly.type
_entity_poly.pdbx_seq_one_letter_code
_entity_poly.pdbx_strand_id
1 'polypeptide(L)'
;MQGFEKVMWNFTEASHGKGAPDGVGGALKNLADRIVSYGTSIPDANTLFEQLKLNSSVRLFKITEEDINKSAELVPPSLKAVPGTMRIHQVSQFKTTQLEVNSLRVIQTREVSCICGCACGCFHPKEFHFREEVNVESEPVLEVGKWVLVEYETELFPGTITQIEGEQYEVREKTNSTFPL
;
A
#
# COMPACT_ATOMS: atom_id res chain seq x y z
N MET A 1 13.38 -5.72 7.99
CA MET A 1 12.72 -6.46 6.88
C MET A 1 13.18 -5.87 5.56
N GLN A 2 13.83 -6.68 4.72
CA GLN A 2 14.22 -6.29 3.36
C GLN A 2 12.95 -6.23 2.50
N GLY A 3 12.53 -5.03 2.10
CA GLY A 3 11.50 -4.87 1.08
C GLY A 3 11.98 -5.39 -0.28
N PHE A 4 11.05 -5.56 -1.22
CA PHE A 4 11.37 -5.94 -2.60
C PHE A 4 12.31 -4.91 -3.23
N GLU A 5 13.48 -5.33 -3.72
CA GLU A 5 14.41 -4.46 -4.47
C GLU A 5 13.80 -4.02 -5.81
N LYS A 6 12.92 -4.86 -6.35
CA LYS A 6 12.30 -4.68 -7.64
C LYS A 6 10.96 -5.38 -7.68
N VAL A 7 9.93 -4.69 -8.14
CA VAL A 7 8.62 -5.27 -8.41
C VAL A 7 8.27 -4.95 -9.85
N MET A 8 7.87 -5.97 -10.62
CA MET A 8 7.30 -5.78 -11.95
C MET A 8 5.99 -6.55 -12.01
N TRP A 9 4.93 -5.85 -12.35
CA TRP A 9 3.62 -6.42 -12.58
C TRP A 9 3.21 -6.15 -14.02
N ASN A 10 3.08 -7.21 -14.81
CA ASN A 10 2.56 -7.15 -16.17
C ASN A 10 1.08 -7.50 -16.18
N PHE A 11 0.29 -6.71 -16.89
CA PHE A 11 -1.13 -6.89 -17.15
C PHE A 11 -1.29 -7.14 -18.65
N THR A 12 -2.11 -8.11 -19.01
CA THR A 12 -2.51 -8.32 -20.41
C THR A 12 -3.82 -7.58 -20.65
N GLU A 13 -3.97 -6.99 -21.83
CA GLU A 13 -5.16 -6.25 -22.25
C GLU A 13 -6.46 -7.03 -22.01
N ALA A 14 -7.59 -6.32 -21.92
CA ALA A 14 -8.93 -6.85 -21.68
C ALA A 14 -9.48 -7.73 -22.83
N SER A 15 -8.78 -8.81 -23.16
CA SER A 15 -9.28 -9.89 -24.01
C SER A 15 -9.99 -10.90 -23.11
N HIS A 16 -11.31 -10.77 -22.98
CA HIS A 16 -12.23 -11.77 -22.42
C HIS A 16 -11.80 -12.46 -21.10
N GLY A 17 -11.11 -11.73 -20.21
CA GLY A 17 -11.00 -12.08 -18.79
C GLY A 17 -10.33 -13.41 -18.48
N LYS A 18 -9.35 -13.84 -19.29
CA LYS A 18 -8.52 -15.02 -19.00
C LYS A 18 -7.04 -14.68 -19.08
N GLY A 19 -6.50 -14.13 -18.00
CA GLY A 19 -5.07 -13.90 -17.84
C GLY A 19 -4.36 -15.13 -17.23
N ALA A 20 -3.03 -15.05 -17.12
CA ALA A 20 -2.24 -16.05 -16.38
C ALA A 20 -2.77 -16.35 -14.95
N PRO A 21 -3.32 -15.37 -14.19
CA PRO A 21 -3.95 -15.64 -12.90
C PRO A 21 -5.14 -16.60 -12.98
N ASP A 22 -5.93 -16.56 -14.06
CA ASP A 22 -7.07 -17.47 -14.26
C ASP A 22 -6.62 -18.90 -14.49
N GLY A 23 -5.46 -19.11 -15.13
CA GLY A 23 -4.84 -20.42 -15.26
C GLY A 23 -4.42 -21.01 -13.91
N VAL A 24 -3.80 -20.20 -13.04
CA VAL A 24 -3.43 -20.62 -11.68
C VAL A 24 -4.68 -20.93 -10.86
N GLY A 25 -5.68 -20.05 -10.90
CA GLY A 25 -6.96 -20.25 -10.22
C GLY A 25 -7.71 -21.50 -10.72
N GLY A 26 -7.72 -21.72 -12.03
CA GLY A 26 -8.31 -22.91 -12.65
C GLY A 26 -7.60 -24.20 -12.24
N ALA A 27 -6.26 -24.20 -12.20
CA ALA A 27 -5.48 -25.35 -11.75
C ALA A 27 -5.78 -25.72 -10.29
N LEU A 28 -5.89 -24.72 -9.40
CA LEU A 28 -6.24 -24.94 -8.00
C LEU A 28 -7.68 -25.44 -7.83
N LYS A 29 -8.64 -24.90 -8.58
CA LYS A 29 -10.04 -25.36 -8.56
C LYS A 29 -10.15 -26.81 -9.01
N ASN A 30 -9.54 -27.14 -10.15
CA ASN A 30 -9.51 -28.52 -10.66
C ASN A 30 -8.83 -29.49 -9.68
N LEU A 31 -7.81 -29.02 -8.94
CA LEU A 31 -7.17 -29.82 -7.90
C LEU A 31 -8.12 -30.05 -6.71
N ALA A 32 -8.84 -29.02 -6.26
CA ALA A 32 -9.86 -29.18 -5.20
C ALA A 32 -10.96 -30.16 -5.62
N ASP A 33 -11.48 -30.03 -6.85
CA ASP A 33 -12.50 -30.94 -7.40
C ASP A 33 -11.98 -32.38 -7.43
N ARG A 34 -10.71 -32.57 -7.82
CA ARG A 34 -10.07 -33.87 -7.82
C ARG A 34 -9.99 -34.46 -6.41
N ILE A 35 -9.56 -33.68 -5.42
CA ILE A 35 -9.48 -34.12 -4.00
C ILE A 35 -10.85 -34.56 -3.48
N VAL A 36 -11.90 -33.80 -3.82
CA VAL A 36 -13.29 -34.16 -3.49
C VAL A 36 -13.72 -35.44 -4.20
N SER A 37 -13.41 -35.58 -5.49
CA SER A 37 -13.76 -36.78 -6.27
C SER A 37 -13.11 -38.07 -5.74
N TYR A 38 -11.96 -37.96 -5.07
CA TYR A 38 -11.29 -39.09 -4.41
C TYR A 38 -11.80 -39.35 -2.97
N GLY A 39 -12.88 -38.70 -2.55
CA GLY A 39 -13.57 -38.97 -1.29
C GLY A 39 -13.14 -38.11 -0.11
N THR A 40 -12.35 -37.06 -0.32
CA THR A 40 -11.97 -36.12 0.75
C THR A 40 -12.93 -34.94 0.79
N SER A 41 -13.62 -34.74 1.91
CA SER A 41 -14.52 -33.58 2.07
C SER A 41 -13.74 -32.28 2.33
N ILE A 42 -14.18 -31.19 1.71
CA ILE A 42 -13.64 -29.84 1.93
C ILE A 42 -14.80 -28.93 2.40
N PRO A 43 -15.09 -28.88 3.71
CA PRO A 43 -16.27 -28.18 4.24
C PRO A 43 -16.05 -26.67 4.42
N ASP A 44 -14.80 -26.21 4.49
CA ASP A 44 -14.47 -24.82 4.79
C ASP A 44 -13.17 -24.36 4.10
N ALA A 45 -12.93 -23.05 4.15
CA ALA A 45 -11.78 -22.40 3.53
C ALA A 45 -10.42 -22.82 4.13
N ASN A 46 -10.38 -23.22 5.41
CA ASN A 46 -9.14 -23.67 6.06
C ASN A 46 -8.75 -25.04 5.53
N THR A 47 -9.72 -25.95 5.47
CA THR A 47 -9.54 -27.28 4.91
C THR A 47 -9.13 -27.19 3.44
N LEU A 48 -9.74 -26.28 2.67
CA LEU A 48 -9.35 -26.02 1.28
C LEU A 48 -7.88 -25.57 1.19
N PHE A 49 -7.48 -24.60 2.01
CA PHE A 49 -6.13 -24.06 2.02
C PHE A 49 -5.07 -25.14 2.32
N GLU A 50 -5.26 -25.92 3.39
CA GLU A 50 -4.32 -26.98 3.76
C GLU A 50 -4.22 -28.07 2.68
N GLN A 51 -5.36 -28.49 2.12
CA GLN A 51 -5.39 -29.48 1.06
C GLN A 51 -4.68 -29.00 -0.22
N LEU A 52 -4.91 -27.76 -0.65
CA LEU A 52 -4.25 -27.21 -1.82
C LEU A 52 -2.75 -26.96 -1.59
N LYS A 53 -2.35 -26.60 -0.37
CA LYS A 53 -0.95 -26.39 0.00
C LYS A 53 -0.15 -27.70 0.00
N LEU A 54 -0.75 -28.81 0.43
CA LEU A 54 -0.12 -30.12 0.41
C LEU A 54 0.01 -30.70 -1.00
N ASN A 55 -0.96 -30.40 -1.88
CA ASN A 55 -1.10 -31.06 -3.18
C ASN A 55 -0.71 -30.18 -4.38
N SER A 56 -0.20 -28.96 -4.17
CA SER A 56 0.24 -28.06 -5.25
C SER A 56 1.60 -27.43 -4.98
N SER A 57 2.31 -27.08 -6.05
CA SER A 57 3.53 -26.26 -5.98
C SER A 57 3.24 -24.76 -5.88
N VAL A 58 1.97 -24.36 -5.88
CA VAL A 58 1.55 -22.96 -5.81
C VAL A 58 1.65 -22.49 -4.37
N ARG A 59 2.34 -21.36 -4.15
CA ARG A 59 2.42 -20.75 -2.81
C ARG A 59 1.11 -20.04 -2.51
N LEU A 60 0.41 -20.53 -1.49
CA LEU A 60 -0.86 -19.99 -1.04
C LEU A 60 -0.65 -19.18 0.24
N PHE A 61 -1.32 -18.05 0.34
CA PHE A 61 -1.37 -17.21 1.54
C PHE A 61 -2.82 -17.11 1.99
N LYS A 62 -3.05 -17.39 3.28
CA LYS A 62 -4.36 -17.18 3.90
C LYS A 62 -4.40 -15.76 4.43
N ILE A 63 -5.40 -15.00 4.02
CA ILE A 63 -5.63 -13.63 4.49
C ILE A 63 -6.77 -13.66 5.50
N THR A 64 -6.51 -13.20 6.72
CA THR A 64 -7.51 -13.08 7.79
C THR A 64 -8.10 -11.67 7.81
N GLU A 65 -9.23 -11.49 8.50
CA GLU A 65 -9.80 -10.15 8.72
C GLU A 65 -8.82 -9.21 9.45
N GLU A 66 -8.03 -9.76 10.38
CA GLU A 66 -6.98 -9.01 11.06
C GLU A 66 -5.91 -8.52 10.07
N ASP A 67 -5.51 -9.34 9.11
CA ASP A 67 -4.56 -8.95 8.05
C ASP A 67 -5.13 -7.84 7.16
N ILE A 68 -6.43 -7.88 6.87
CA ILE A 68 -7.12 -6.84 6.09
C ILE A 68 -7.12 -5.53 6.87
N ASN A 69 -7.48 -5.55 8.16
CA ASN A 69 -7.51 -4.35 9.00
C ASN A 69 -6.12 -3.73 9.14
N LYS A 70 -5.08 -4.54 9.40
CA LYS A 70 -3.69 -4.09 9.41
C LYS A 70 -3.28 -3.49 8.07
N SER A 71 -3.75 -4.06 6.95
CA SER A 71 -3.43 -3.53 5.63
C SER A 71 -4.06 -2.16 5.38
N ALA A 72 -5.26 -1.92 5.89
CA ALA A 72 -5.94 -0.63 5.76
C ALA A 72 -5.18 0.50 6.48
N GLU A 73 -4.59 0.22 7.64
CA GLU A 73 -3.73 1.17 8.37
C GLU A 73 -2.45 1.52 7.62
N LEU A 74 -1.97 0.64 6.74
CA LEU A 74 -0.75 0.86 5.94
C LEU A 74 -1.01 1.68 4.66
N VAL A 75 -2.27 1.86 4.28
CA VAL A 75 -2.66 2.65 3.10
C VAL A 75 -2.70 4.13 3.48
N PRO A 76 -1.90 5.00 2.83
CA PRO A 76 -1.97 6.44 3.08
C PRO A 76 -3.38 7.00 2.80
N PRO A 77 -3.88 7.94 3.62
CA PRO A 77 -5.22 8.51 3.45
C PRO A 77 -5.36 9.32 2.17
N SER A 78 -4.27 9.85 1.62
CA SER A 78 -4.22 10.50 0.31
C SER A 78 -3.35 9.68 -0.66
N LEU A 79 -4.00 9.00 -1.60
CA LEU A 79 -3.33 8.36 -2.73
C LEU A 79 -3.82 8.99 -4.02
N LYS A 80 -2.88 9.48 -4.82
CA LYS A 80 -3.21 9.99 -6.16
C LYS A 80 -3.59 8.81 -7.06
N ALA A 81 -4.79 8.85 -7.61
CA ALA A 81 -5.21 7.89 -8.62
C ALA A 81 -4.30 8.01 -9.85
N VAL A 82 -3.83 6.87 -10.36
CA VAL A 82 -3.05 6.84 -11.61
C VAL A 82 -4.03 6.92 -12.79
N PRO A 83 -4.02 8.00 -13.59
CA PRO A 83 -4.94 8.14 -14.71
C PRO A 83 -4.69 7.07 -15.78
N GLY A 84 -5.77 6.54 -16.35
CA GLY A 84 -5.69 5.57 -17.44
C GLY A 84 -5.19 4.19 -17.01
N THR A 85 -5.46 3.77 -15.77
CA THR A 85 -5.13 2.43 -15.25
C THR A 85 -5.48 1.28 -16.18
N MET A 86 -6.63 1.38 -16.88
CA MET A 86 -7.09 0.36 -17.83
C MET A 86 -6.21 0.22 -19.09
N ARG A 87 -5.34 1.20 -19.38
CA ARG A 87 -4.38 1.16 -20.50
C ARG A 87 -3.01 0.66 -20.06
N ILE A 88 -2.79 0.48 -18.76
CA ILE A 88 -1.48 0.11 -18.21
C ILE A 88 -1.28 -1.40 -18.38
N HIS A 89 -0.28 -1.76 -19.18
CA HIS A 89 0.12 -3.14 -19.42
C HIS A 89 1.28 -3.58 -18.53
N GLN A 90 1.97 -2.63 -17.89
CA GLN A 90 2.96 -2.96 -16.89
C GLN A 90 3.16 -1.83 -15.89
N VAL A 91 3.33 -2.23 -14.63
CA VAL A 91 3.73 -1.41 -13.50
C VAL A 91 5.08 -1.93 -12.99
N SER A 92 6.04 -1.05 -12.77
CA SER A 92 7.35 -1.41 -12.21
C SER A 92 7.79 -0.42 -11.15
N GLN A 93 8.39 -0.96 -10.09
CA GLN A 93 9.00 -0.20 -9.01
C GLN A 93 10.43 -0.70 -8.81
N PHE A 94 11.36 0.25 -8.69
CA PHE A 94 12.77 -0.02 -8.43
C PHE A 94 13.18 0.70 -7.15
N LYS A 95 14.03 0.05 -6.35
CA LYS A 95 14.65 0.72 -5.22
C LYS A 95 15.60 1.80 -5.75
N THR A 96 15.26 3.06 -5.55
CA THR A 96 16.20 4.16 -5.77
C THR A 96 17.42 3.91 -4.89
N THR A 97 18.62 4.05 -5.48
CA THR A 97 19.90 3.91 -4.80
C THR A 97 19.89 4.73 -3.51
N GLN A 98 20.48 4.19 -2.43
CA GLN A 98 20.43 4.65 -1.03
C GLN A 98 20.84 6.11 -0.74
N LEU A 99 21.13 6.92 -1.75
CA LEU A 99 21.64 8.28 -1.59
C LEU A 99 20.56 9.34 -1.29
N GLU A 100 19.29 8.99 -1.34
CA GLU A 100 18.20 9.92 -1.05
C GLU A 100 17.28 9.30 0.00
N VAL A 101 17.53 9.64 1.26
CA VAL A 101 16.73 9.26 2.44
C VAL A 101 15.28 9.77 2.35
N ASN A 102 14.98 10.61 1.34
CA ASN A 102 13.68 11.17 1.05
C ASN A 102 13.15 10.87 -0.37
N SER A 103 13.74 9.94 -1.13
CA SER A 103 13.22 9.62 -2.47
C SER A 103 11.79 9.12 -2.36
N LEU A 104 10.89 9.89 -2.97
CA LEU A 104 9.53 9.46 -3.26
C LEU A 104 9.57 8.09 -3.94
N ARG A 105 8.76 7.15 -3.46
CA ARG A 105 8.62 5.84 -4.11
C ARG A 105 7.97 6.04 -5.47
N VAL A 106 8.78 6.10 -6.53
CA VAL A 106 8.32 6.28 -7.90
C VAL A 106 7.82 4.95 -8.45
N ILE A 107 6.63 4.97 -9.03
CA ILE A 107 6.12 3.86 -9.82
C ILE A 107 6.20 4.27 -11.29
N GLN A 108 6.76 3.40 -12.11
CA GLN A 108 6.77 3.55 -13.56
C GLN A 108 5.69 2.67 -14.15
N THR A 109 4.94 3.21 -15.12
CA THR A 109 3.87 2.50 -15.81
C THR A 109 4.04 2.62 -17.31
N ARG A 110 3.57 1.64 -18.07
CA ARG A 110 3.59 1.69 -19.53
C ARG A 110 2.37 1.08 -20.16
N GLU A 111 2.01 1.65 -21.32
CA GLU A 111 0.85 1.22 -22.09
C GLU A 111 1.13 0.01 -22.98
N VAL A 112 2.39 -0.38 -23.19
CA VAL A 112 2.77 -1.62 -23.90
C VAL A 112 3.90 -2.28 -23.14
N SER A 113 3.83 -3.60 -22.93
CA SER A 113 4.88 -4.37 -22.27
C SER A 113 5.82 -5.02 -23.28
N CYS A 114 7.14 -4.88 -23.07
CA CYS A 114 8.15 -5.72 -23.70
C CYS A 114 8.85 -6.56 -22.61
N ILE A 115 9.37 -7.72 -22.99
CA ILE A 115 10.27 -8.53 -22.15
C ILE A 115 11.75 -8.18 -22.44
N CYS A 116 11.98 -7.06 -23.13
CA CYS A 116 13.30 -6.46 -23.17
C CYS A 116 13.71 -6.11 -21.73
N GLY A 117 14.98 -6.31 -21.39
CA GLY A 117 15.49 -6.25 -20.02
C GLY A 117 15.02 -5.04 -19.20
N CYS A 118 15.17 -5.14 -17.88
CA CYS A 118 14.52 -4.21 -16.95
C CYS A 118 14.94 -2.74 -17.18
N ALA A 119 13.97 -1.83 -17.14
CA ALA A 119 14.13 -0.39 -17.40
C ALA A 119 14.60 -0.04 -18.83
N CYS A 120 14.19 -0.82 -19.83
CA CYS A 120 14.33 -0.42 -21.22
C CYS A 120 13.57 0.89 -21.51
N GLY A 121 14.16 1.79 -22.30
CA GLY A 121 13.51 3.02 -22.77
C GLY A 121 12.43 2.78 -23.84
N CYS A 122 12.05 1.53 -24.09
CA CYS A 122 11.02 1.18 -25.06
C CYS A 122 9.68 1.76 -24.63
N PHE A 123 8.97 2.38 -25.57
CA PHE A 123 7.62 2.92 -25.40
C PHE A 123 7.48 3.98 -24.30
N HIS A 124 8.57 4.67 -23.92
CA HIS A 124 8.60 5.84 -23.02
C HIS A 124 7.69 5.68 -21.77
N PRO A 125 8.15 4.97 -20.72
CA PRO A 125 7.35 4.76 -19.52
C PRO A 125 6.94 6.08 -18.84
N LYS A 126 5.75 6.10 -18.26
CA LYS A 126 5.19 7.24 -17.51
C LYS A 126 5.46 7.05 -16.01
N GLU A 127 5.98 8.08 -15.36
CA GLU A 127 6.30 8.07 -13.93
C GLU A 127 5.17 8.67 -13.10
N PHE A 128 4.89 8.04 -11.96
CA PHE A 128 3.86 8.46 -11.03
C PHE A 128 4.41 8.47 -9.60
N HIS A 129 4.24 9.62 -8.96
CA HIS A 129 4.55 9.85 -7.55
C HIS A 129 3.24 9.80 -6.75
N PHE A 130 3.19 8.92 -5.75
CA PHE A 130 1.99 8.70 -4.95
C PHE A 130 1.83 9.68 -3.79
N ARG A 131 2.89 10.40 -3.42
CA ARG A 131 2.87 11.42 -2.36
C ARG A 131 2.86 12.79 -3.01
N GLU A 132 1.93 13.64 -2.60
CA GLU A 132 2.10 15.07 -2.81
C GLU A 132 3.39 15.49 -2.09
N GLU A 133 4.21 16.31 -2.74
CA GLU A 133 5.08 17.19 -1.98
C GLU A 133 4.12 17.96 -1.06
N VAL A 134 4.18 17.69 0.24
CA VAL A 134 3.59 18.60 1.19
C VAL A 134 4.35 19.89 0.94
N ASN A 135 3.71 20.82 0.23
CA ASN A 135 4.26 22.14 0.08
C ASN A 135 4.26 22.73 1.48
N VAL A 136 5.39 22.64 2.18
CA VAL A 136 5.64 23.37 3.42
C VAL A 136 5.90 24.83 3.01
N GLU A 137 4.97 25.42 2.27
CA GLU A 137 4.91 26.85 1.99
C GLU A 137 3.76 27.45 2.79
N SER A 138 3.91 27.35 4.09
CA SER A 138 3.54 28.36 5.08
C SER A 138 3.84 27.72 6.43
N GLU A 139 4.61 28.40 7.29
CA GLU A 139 4.62 28.06 8.70
C GLU A 139 3.16 27.86 9.15
N PRO A 140 2.83 26.77 9.88
CA PRO A 140 1.46 26.49 10.25
C PRO A 140 0.92 27.71 11.01
N VAL A 141 -0.04 28.42 10.41
CA VAL A 141 -0.67 29.58 11.05
C VAL A 141 -1.30 29.09 12.34
N LEU A 142 -0.69 29.47 13.46
CA LEU A 142 -1.17 29.13 14.80
C LEU A 142 -2.42 29.95 15.06
N GLU A 143 -3.52 29.27 15.34
CA GLU A 143 -4.83 29.87 15.61
C GLU A 143 -5.39 29.30 16.91
N VAL A 144 -6.17 30.11 17.62
CA VAL A 144 -6.87 29.67 18.84
C VAL A 144 -7.74 28.46 18.51
N GLY A 145 -7.59 27.38 19.30
CA GLY A 145 -8.27 26.11 19.10
C GLY A 145 -7.47 25.04 18.35
N LYS A 146 -6.30 25.37 17.78
CA LYS A 146 -5.41 24.36 17.17
C LYS A 146 -4.64 23.56 18.21
N TRP A 147 -4.41 22.30 17.88
CA TRP A 147 -3.58 21.40 18.64
C TRP A 147 -2.10 21.61 18.32
N VAL A 148 -1.28 21.69 19.37
CA VAL A 148 0.16 21.86 19.27
C VAL A 148 0.88 20.96 20.27
N LEU A 149 2.13 20.63 19.95
CA LEU A 149 3.08 20.06 20.89
C LEU A 149 4.01 21.18 21.34
N VAL A 150 4.06 21.42 22.65
CA VAL A 150 4.94 22.42 23.26
C VAL A 150 6.15 21.69 23.82
N GLU A 151 7.35 22.10 23.41
CA GLU A 151 8.59 21.61 24.00
C GLU A 151 8.95 22.48 25.21
N TYR A 152 9.04 21.86 26.39
CA TYR A 152 9.48 22.51 27.62
C TYR A 152 10.51 21.60 28.30
N GLU A 153 11.71 22.12 28.56
CA GLU A 153 12.80 21.38 29.20
C GLU A 153 13.05 19.98 28.56
N THR A 154 13.08 19.92 27.23
CA THR A 154 13.27 18.69 26.42
C THR A 154 12.16 17.63 26.51
N GLU A 155 11.04 17.95 27.16
CA GLU A 155 9.83 17.13 27.17
C GLU A 155 8.72 17.77 26.30
N LEU A 156 7.95 16.94 25.61
CA LEU A 156 6.88 17.37 24.70
C LEU A 156 5.52 17.24 25.37
N PHE A 157 4.81 18.36 25.50
CA PHE A 157 3.50 18.43 26.12
C PHE A 157 2.42 18.73 25.06
N PRO A 158 1.41 17.86 24.89
CA PRO A 158 0.31 18.10 23.98
C PRO A 158 -0.71 19.07 24.58
N GLY A 159 -1.14 20.07 23.81
CA GLY A 159 -2.14 21.02 24.26
C GLY A 159 -2.86 21.75 23.13
N THR A 160 -3.83 22.58 23.52
CA THR A 160 -4.62 23.40 22.59
C THR A 160 -4.38 24.87 22.86
N ILE A 161 -4.12 25.66 21.81
CA ILE A 161 -3.92 27.11 21.94
C ILE A 161 -5.22 27.76 22.42
N THR A 162 -5.20 28.46 23.54
CA THR A 162 -6.35 29.20 24.10
C THR A 162 -6.30 30.68 23.75
N GLN A 163 -5.10 31.25 23.64
CA GLN A 163 -4.90 32.67 23.39
C GLN A 163 -3.58 32.90 22.65
N ILE A 164 -3.55 33.93 21.80
CA ILE A 164 -2.37 34.36 21.05
C ILE A 164 -2.20 35.86 21.29
N GLU A 165 -1.06 36.25 21.84
CA GLU A 165 -0.67 37.66 22.03
C GLU A 165 0.69 37.90 21.37
N GLY A 166 0.68 38.38 20.13
CA GLY A 166 1.90 38.60 19.35
C GLY A 166 2.66 37.28 19.13
N GLU A 167 3.84 37.16 19.72
CA GLU A 167 4.70 35.96 19.66
C GLU A 167 4.50 35.00 20.84
N GLN A 168 3.58 35.30 21.76
CA GLN A 168 3.26 34.46 22.91
C GLN A 168 1.99 33.65 22.69
N TYR A 169 2.06 32.36 23.02
CA TYR A 169 0.96 31.40 22.88
C TYR A 169 0.62 30.83 24.24
N GLU A 170 -0.64 30.99 24.65
CA GLU A 170 -1.17 30.29 25.81
C GLU A 170 -1.71 28.94 25.35
N VAL A 171 -1.20 27.86 25.96
CA VAL A 171 -1.58 26.49 25.60
C VAL A 171 -2.16 25.79 26.82
N ARG A 172 -3.38 25.28 26.67
CA ARG A 172 -4.00 24.41 27.68
C ARG A 172 -3.51 22.98 27.47
N GLU A 173 -2.70 22.51 28.40
CA GLU A 173 -2.25 21.12 28.46
C GLU A 173 -3.47 20.18 28.57
N LYS A 174 -3.48 19.11 27.77
CA LYS A 174 -4.42 18.01 27.96
C LYS A 174 -3.75 16.93 28.80
N THR A 175 -3.98 16.98 30.10
CA THR A 175 -3.64 15.86 30.99
C THR A 175 -4.57 14.68 30.70
N ASN A 176 -4.04 13.47 30.88
CA ASN A 176 -4.53 12.20 30.32
C ASN A 176 -5.82 11.67 30.99
N SER A 177 -6.82 12.52 31.24
CA SER A 177 -8.02 12.18 32.01
C SER A 177 -9.32 12.72 31.41
N THR A 178 -9.47 12.76 30.08
CA THR A 178 -10.77 12.58 29.42
C THR A 178 -10.61 12.54 27.89
N PHE A 179 -10.59 11.33 27.33
CA PHE A 179 -11.04 11.11 25.96
C PHE A 179 -12.54 10.80 26.04
N PRO A 180 -13.44 11.66 25.53
CA PRO A 180 -14.79 11.21 25.22
C PRO A 180 -14.71 10.28 24.00
N LEU A 181 -15.27 9.07 24.17
CA LEU A 181 -15.57 8.11 23.11
C LEU A 181 -16.45 8.71 22.02
#